data_AF-A0A959ST04-F1
#
_entry.id   AF-A0A959ST04-F1
#
_cell.length_a   1.000
_cell.length_b   1.000
_cell.length_c   1.000
_cell.angle_alpha   90.00
_cell.angle_beta   90.00
_cell.angle_gamma   90.00
#
_symmetry.space_group_name_H-M   'P 1'
#
loop_
_entity.id
_entity.type
_entity.pdbx_description
1 polymer ?
#
loop_
_entity_poly.entity_id
_entity_poly.type
_entity_poly.pdbx_seq_one_letter_code
_entity_poly.pdbx_strand_id
1 'polypeptide(L)' 'MISRNNINRIIILGFMVLVGFCFAKAIYSESFIGFTLAAVSLGAGLYFLYLVIQSRKLREEEETA' A
#
# COMPACT_ATOMS: atom_id res chain seq x y z
N MET A 1 9.73 -3.38 -22.54
CA MET A 1 9.97 -2.54 -21.33
C MET A 1 8.71 -2.57 -20.49
N ILE A 2 8.72 -3.28 -19.36
CA ILE A 2 7.61 -3.19 -18.40
C ILE A 2 7.57 -1.73 -17.93
N SER A 3 6.47 -1.03 -18.22
CA SER A 3 6.28 0.35 -17.78
C SER A 3 6.38 0.39 -16.26
N ARG A 4 7.07 1.40 -15.70
CA ARG A 4 7.18 1.62 -14.25
C ARG A 4 5.81 1.60 -13.56
N ASN A 5 4.76 1.98 -14.29
CA ASN A 5 3.37 1.91 -13.83
C ASN A 5 2.90 0.47 -13.54
N ASN A 6 3.30 -0.51 -14.36
CA ASN A 6 2.94 -1.91 -14.15
C ASN A 6 3.68 -2.51 -12.95
N ILE A 7 4.94 -2.12 -12.72
CA ILE A 7 5.72 -2.54 -11.54
C ILE A 7 5.06 -2.03 -10.26
N ASN A 8 4.74 -0.73 -10.20
CA ASN A 8 4.07 -0.16 -9.03
C ASN A 8 2.73 -0.87 -8.75
N ARG A 9 1.96 -1.18 -9.80
CA ARG A 9 0.67 -1.87 -9.65
C ARG A 9 0.84 -3.28 -9.07
N ILE A 10 1.85 -4.03 -9.51
CA ILE A 10 2.16 -5.36 -8.98
C ILE A 10 2.62 -5.28 -7.52
N ILE A 11 3.47 -4.31 -7.18
CA ILE A 11 3.93 -4.10 -5.80
C ILE A 11 2.77 -3.77 -4.87
N ILE A 12 1.88 -2.86 -5.28
CA ILE A 12 0.70 -2.48 -4.49
C ILE A 12 -0.24 -3.68 -4.30
N LEU A 13 -0.53 -4.43 -5.37
CA LEU A 13 -1.38 -5.61 -5.29
C LEU A 13 -0.77 -6.70 -4.39
N GLY A 14 0.53 -6.98 -4.55
CA GLY A 14 1.23 -7.95 -3.71
C GLY A 14 1.24 -7.54 -2.23
N PHE A 15 1.50 -6.26 -1.95
CA PHE A 15 1.44 -5.72 -0.60
C PHE A 15 0.03 -5.85 0.01
N MET A 16 -1.01 -5.53 -0.76
CA MET A 16 -2.40 -5.58 -0.29
C MET A 16 -2.83 -7.02 0.07
N VAL A 17 -2.38 -8.02 -0.71
CA VAL A 17 -2.62 -9.44 -0.43
C VAL A 17 -1.88 -9.89 0.83
N LEU A 18 -0.61 -9.51 1.00
CA LEU A 18 0.18 -9.85 2.19
C LEU A 18 -0.40 -9.23 3.47
N VAL A 19 -0.83 -7.97 3.41
CA VAL A 19 -1.50 -7.30 4.54
C VAL A 19 -2.82 -8.00 4.87
N GLY A 20 -3.64 -8.34 3.88
CA GLY A 20 -4.89 -9.07 4.09
C GLY A 20 -4.68 -10.44 4.73
N PHE A 21 -3.67 -11.20 4.29
CA PHE A 21 -3.30 -12.47 4.91
C PHE A 21 -2.84 -12.30 6.36
N CYS A 22 -2.01 -11.29 6.63
CA CYS A 22 -1.54 -10.99 7.98
C CYS A 22 -2.71 -10.60 8.91
N PHE A 23 -3.66 -9.83 8.38
CA PHE A 23 -4.87 -9.44 9.10
C PHE A 23 -5.75 -10.65 9.44
N ALA A 24 -5.99 -11.55 8.46
CA ALA A 24 -6.75 -12.78 8.67
C ALA A 24 -6.06 -13.70 9.69
N LYS A 25 -4.74 -13.87 9.59
CA LYS A 25 -3.96 -14.69 10.53
C LYS A 25 -3.96 -14.12 11.94
N ALA A 26 -3.89 -12.80 12.08
CA ALA A 26 -3.94 -12.12 13.37
C ALA A 26 -5.30 -12.30 14.07
N ILE A 27 -6.40 -12.24 13.31
CA ILE A 27 -7.76 -12.53 13.82
C ILE A 27 -7.83 -14.01 14.26
N TYR A 28 -7.31 -14.92 13.46
CA TYR A 28 -7.38 -16.35 13.76
C TYR A 28 -6.53 -16.76 14.98
N SER A 29 -5.43 -16.07 15.25
CA SER A 29 -4.55 -16.38 16.38
C SER A 29 -4.90 -15.61 17.66
N GLU A 30 -6.02 -14.88 17.70
CA GLU A 30 -6.44 -13.98 18.79
C GLU A 30 -5.31 -13.05 19.29
N SER A 31 -4.34 -12.74 18.41
CA SER A 31 -3.17 -11.96 18.81
C SER A 31 -3.44 -10.48 18.64
N PHE A 32 -3.69 -9.79 19.75
CA PHE A 32 -3.88 -8.34 19.78
C PHE A 32 -2.70 -7.58 19.17
N ILE A 33 -1.47 -8.08 19.37
CA ILE A 33 -0.24 -7.52 18.78
C ILE A 33 -0.22 -7.72 17.26
N GLY A 34 -0.60 -8.92 16.78
CA GLY A 34 -0.71 -9.18 15.34
C GLY A 34 -1.74 -8.27 14.67
N PHE A 35 -2.87 -8.05 15.33
CA PHE A 35 -3.94 -7.20 14.81
C PHE A 35 -3.51 -5.73 14.73
N THR A 36 -2.87 -5.22 15.78
CA THR A 36 -2.36 -3.83 15.81
C THR A 36 -1.25 -3.61 14.79
N LEU A 37 -0.30 -4.55 14.64
CA LEU A 37 0.71 -4.46 13.57
C LEU A 37 0.09 -4.51 12.17
N ALA A 38 -0.90 -5.38 11.96
CA ALA A 38 -1.58 -5.48 10.67
C ALA A 38 -2.36 -4.19 10.35
N ALA A 39 -3.02 -3.58 11.35
CA ALA A 39 -3.71 -2.30 11.20
C ALA A 39 -2.75 -1.14 10.90
N VAL A 40 -1.62 -1.05 11.60
CA VAL A 40 -0.58 -0.04 11.34
C VAL A 40 0.03 -0.22 9.96
N SER A 41 0.30 -1.46 9.55
CA SER A 41 0.81 -1.78 8.21
C SER A 41 -0.18 -1.39 7.11
N LEU A 42 -1.48 -1.66 7.32
CA LEU A 42 -2.54 -1.25 6.41
C LEU A 42 -2.63 0.27 6.30
N GLY A 43 -2.58 0.97 7.44
CA GLY A 43 -2.54 2.43 7.49
C GLY A 43 -1.33 3.02 6.75
N ALA A 44 -0.14 2.48 6.96
CA ALA A 44 1.08 2.91 6.28
C ALA A 44 1.00 2.67 4.76
N GLY A 45 0.41 1.55 4.34
CA GLY A 45 0.18 1.24 2.93
C GLY A 45 -0.77 2.22 2.23
N LEU A 46 -1.88 2.57 2.89
CA LEU A 46 -2.81 3.59 2.38
C LEU A 46 -2.15 4.97 2.30
N TYR A 47 -1.37 5.35 3.31
CA TYR A 47 -0.64 6.62 3.32
C TYR A 47 0.42 6.69 2.21
N PHE A 48 1.15 5.59 2.01
CA PHE A 48 2.10 5.49 0.90
C PHE A 48 1.40 5.66 -0.46
N LEU A 49 0.26 5.00 -0.67
CA LEU A 49 -0.52 5.14 -1.90
C LEU A 49 -0.98 6.59 -2.11
N TYR A 50 -1.43 7.27 -1.05
CA TYR A 50 -1.80 8.68 -1.07
C TYR A 50 -0.63 9.57 -1.51
N LEU A 51 0.56 9.40 -0.92
CA LEU A 51 1.75 10.13 -1.30
C LEU A 51 2.13 9.91 -2.77
N VAL A 52 2.06 8.67 -3.25
CA VAL A 52 2.34 8.36 -4.66
C VAL A 52 1.38 9.10 -5.60
N ILE A 53 0.08 9.14 -5.28
CA ILE A 53 -0.91 9.88 -6.07
C ILE A 53 -0.61 11.38 -6.03
N GLN A 54 -0.29 11.93 -4.86
CA GLN A 54 0.04 13.35 -4.70
C GLN A 54 1.29 13.74 -5.50
N SER A 55 2.36 12.93 -5.44
CA SER A 55 3.59 13.16 -6.21
C SER A 55 3.36 13.06 -7.72
N ARG A 56 2.42 12.23 -8.17
CA ARG A 56 2.03 12.15 -9.59
C ARG A 56 1.29 13.41 -10.04
N LYS A 57 0.34 13.89 -9.24
CA LYS A 57 -0.40 15.14 -9.54
C LYS A 57 0.54 16.35 -9.64
N LEU A 58 1.45 16.51 -8.69
CA LEU A 58 2.43 17.60 -8.70
C LEU A 58 3.32 17.55 -9.95
N ARG A 59 3.75 16.37 -10.38
CA ARG A 59 4.52 16.20 -11.62
C ARG A 59 3.72 16.55 -12.88
N GLU A 60 2.44 16.19 -12.92
CA GLU A 60 1.55 16.53 -14.05
C GLU A 60 1.26 18.05 -14.09
N GLU A 61 1.16 18.72 -12.94
CA GLU A 61 1.04 20.18 -12.82
C GLU A 61 2.34 20.91 -13.22
N GLU A 62 3.51 20.39 -12.85
CA GLU A 62 4.81 20.92 -13.28
C GLU A 62 5.09 20.74 -14.78
N GLU A 63 4.53 19.71 -15.42
CA GLU A 63 4.68 19.48 -16.88
C GLU A 63 3.69 20.30 -17.72
N THR A 64 2.65 20.88 -17.11
CA THR A 64 1.61 21.66 -17.81
C THR A 64 1.67 23.17 -17.56
N ALA A 65 2.56 23.63 -16.66
CA ALA A 65 2.87 25.03 -16.39
C ALA A 65 4.08 25.52 -17.22
#